data_AF-A0A4U5MNK2-F1
#
_entry.id   AF-A0A4U5MNK2-F1
#
_cell.length_a   1.000
_cell.length_b   1.000
_cell.length_c   1.000
_cell.angle_alpha   90.00
_cell.angle_beta   90.00
_cell.angle_gamma   90.00
#
_symmetry.space_group_name_H-M   'P 1'
#
loop_
_entity.id
_entity.type
_entity.pdbx_description
1 polymer ?
#
loop_
_entity_poly.entity_id
_entity_poly.type
_entity_poly.pdbx_seq_one_letter_code
_entity_poly.pdbx_strand_id
1 'polypeptide(L)'
;MRLIKTGTTYPVSMKLRLVFVSPDGNDNPPPAEIMMHPRGRDLTRLNATNAMCTPMSYPLFFVNGGFGWNPEMSYEAATGSRTRVTNMQWIQYMIADRRDFFNPCLYGGRLFQQFMVDNWVKVERSAFCGRG
;
A
#
# COMPACT_ATOMS: atom_id res chain seq x y z
N MET A 1 8.78 -11.69 3.71
CA MET A 1 9.17 -10.86 2.53
C MET A 1 10.61 -10.41 2.72
N ARG A 2 11.56 -11.02 2.00
CA ARG A 2 12.98 -10.65 2.10
C ARG A 2 13.33 -9.79 0.90
N LEU A 3 13.58 -8.50 1.13
CA LEU A 3 14.07 -7.60 0.10
C LEU A 3 15.53 -7.93 -0.20
N ILE A 4 15.80 -8.47 -1.38
CA ILE A 4 17.17 -8.68 -1.86
C ILE A 4 17.53 -7.45 -2.70
N LYS A 5 18.40 -6.58 -2.17
CA LYS A 5 19.08 -5.54 -2.95
C LYS A 5 20.27 -6.17 -3.65
N THR A 6 20.13 -6.57 -4.91
CA THR A 6 21.28 -6.84 -5.77
C THR A 6 21.72 -5.53 -6.43
N GLY A 7 22.96 -5.13 -6.18
CA GLY A 7 23.58 -3.97 -6.80
C GLY A 7 24.41 -4.38 -8.01
N THR A 8 24.15 -3.73 -9.16
CA THR A 8 25.14 -3.57 -10.24
C THR A 8 24.78 -2.35 -11.09
N THR A 9 25.67 -1.35 -10.98
CA THR A 9 26.14 -0.30 -11.92
C THR A 9 25.14 0.46 -12.83
N TYR A 10 25.32 1.80 -12.84
CA TYR A 10 24.68 2.92 -13.60
C TYR A 10 23.47 3.66 -12.92
N PRO A 11 23.56 4.99 -12.65
CA PRO A 11 22.80 5.67 -11.59
C PRO A 11 21.48 6.32 -12.04
N VAL A 12 20.63 5.63 -12.80
CA VAL A 12 19.27 6.15 -13.12
C VAL A 12 18.14 5.11 -13.12
N SER A 13 18.43 3.80 -13.07
CA SER A 13 17.37 2.78 -13.02
C SER A 13 17.39 2.07 -11.67
N MET A 14 16.46 2.43 -10.79
CA MET A 14 16.26 1.70 -9.54
C MET A 14 15.26 0.57 -9.80
N LYS A 15 15.78 -0.63 -10.09
CA LYS A 15 14.96 -1.81 -10.38
C LYS A 15 14.58 -2.49 -9.06
N LEU A 16 13.35 -2.28 -8.62
CA LEU A 16 12.76 -3.05 -7.52
C LEU A 16 12.17 -4.34 -8.10
N ARG A 17 12.58 -5.49 -7.56
CA ARG A 17 12.00 -6.80 -7.89
C ARG A 17 11.51 -7.45 -6.60
N LEU A 18 10.21 -7.68 -6.51
CA LEU A 18 9.61 -8.44 -5.41
C LEU A 18 9.72 -9.94 -5.75
N VAL A 19 10.30 -10.73 -4.85
CA VAL A 19 10.33 -12.20 -4.96
C VAL A 19 9.75 -12.76 -3.67
N PHE A 20 8.73 -13.60 -3.79
CA PHE A 20 8.27 -14.45 -2.69
C PHE A 20 8.61 -15.90 -3.03
N VAL A 21 9.10 -16.64 -2.04
CA VAL A 21 9.39 -18.07 -2.17
C VAL A 21 8.42 -18.79 -1.25
N SER A 22 7.60 -19.65 -1.84
CA SER A 22 6.67 -20.50 -1.11
C SER A 22 7.38 -21.82 -0.78
N PRO A 23 7.46 -22.23 0.50
CA PRO A 23 8.05 -23.53 0.88
C PRO A 23 7.31 -24.72 0.24
N ASP A 24 6.02 -24.54 -0.05
CA ASP A 24 5.10 -25.62 -0.41
C ASP A 24 4.90 -25.75 -1.93
N GLY A 25 5.64 -24.99 -2.74
CA GLY A 25 5.46 -24.93 -4.21
C GLY A 25 4.15 -24.28 -4.66
N ASN A 26 3.36 -23.74 -3.73
CA ASN A 26 2.16 -22.97 -4.04
C ASN A 26 2.56 -21.55 -4.48
N ASP A 27 2.33 -21.23 -5.74
CA ASP A 27 2.58 -19.89 -6.31
C ASP A 27 1.61 -18.81 -5.81
N ASN A 28 0.62 -19.16 -4.98
CA ASN A 28 -0.18 -18.15 -4.31
C ASN A 28 0.68 -17.42 -3.28
N PRO A 29 0.86 -16.10 -3.40
CA PRO A 29 1.57 -15.35 -2.39
C PRO A 29 0.78 -15.41 -1.07
N PRO A 30 1.47 -15.50 0.08
CA PRO A 30 0.79 -15.56 1.37
C PRO A 30 -0.12 -14.34 1.60
N PRO A 31 -1.17 -14.48 2.43
CA PRO A 31 -2.01 -13.37 2.84
C PRO A 31 -1.13 -12.21 3.30
N ALA A 32 -1.39 -11.02 2.75
CA ALA A 32 -0.70 -9.84 3.22
C ALA A 32 -1.32 -9.48 4.58
N GLU A 33 -0.59 -9.76 5.66
CA GLU A 33 -1.00 -9.50 7.03
C GLU A 33 0.07 -8.69 7.76
N ILE A 34 -0.38 -7.83 8.66
CA ILE A 34 0.48 -7.07 9.57
C ILE A 34 0.07 -7.43 10.99
N MET A 35 1.06 -7.75 11.83
CA MET A 35 0.84 -7.96 13.25
C MET A 35 1.01 -6.62 13.99
N MET A 36 -0.01 -6.23 14.75
CA MET A 36 -0.01 -5.04 15.59
C MET A 36 -0.03 -5.45 17.05
N HIS A 37 0.84 -4.86 17.85
CA HIS A 37 0.82 -5.00 19.30
C HIS A 37 0.53 -3.62 19.94
N PRO A 38 -0.73 -3.30 20.25
CA PRO A 38 -1.06 -2.06 20.95
C PRO A 38 -0.54 -2.12 22.39
N ARG A 39 -0.08 -0.98 22.92
CA ARG A 39 0.40 -0.93 24.31
C ARG A 39 -0.74 -1.33 25.27
N GLY A 40 -0.49 -2.31 26.12
CA GLY A 40 -1.47 -2.82 27.09
C GLY A 40 -2.58 -3.68 26.49
N ARG A 41 -2.42 -4.18 25.26
CA ARG A 41 -3.36 -5.11 24.62
C ARG A 41 -2.62 -6.29 23.98
N ASP A 42 -3.37 -7.33 23.66
CA ASP A 42 -2.83 -8.50 22.99
C ASP A 42 -2.43 -8.23 21.54
N LEU A 43 -1.52 -9.07 21.04
CA LEU A 43 -1.10 -9.10 19.65
C LEU A 43 -2.32 -9.36 18.75
N THR A 44 -2.59 -8.44 17.83
CA THR A 44 -3.71 -8.51 16.89
C THR A 44 -3.18 -8.64 15.47
N ARG A 45 -3.75 -9.55 14.68
CA ARG A 45 -3.46 -9.68 13.25
C ARG A 45 -4.41 -8.80 12.45
N LEU A 46 -3.85 -7.95 11.60
CA LEU A 46 -4.59 -7.08 10.69
C LEU A 46 -4.40 -7.54 9.26
N ASN A 47 -5.50 -7.63 8.51
CA ASN A 47 -5.45 -7.82 7.06
C ASN A 47 -4.79 -6.60 6.40
N ALA A 48 -4.04 -6.77 5.31
CA ALA A 48 -3.43 -5.67 4.55
C ALA A 48 -4.41 -4.65 3.97
N THR A 49 -5.70 -4.97 3.90
CA THR A 49 -6.78 -4.04 3.54
C THR A 49 -7.30 -3.22 4.72
N ASN A 50 -6.83 -3.48 5.95
CA ASN A 50 -7.13 -2.66 7.11
C ASN A 50 -6.53 -1.25 6.93
N ALA A 51 -7.32 -0.23 7.25
CA ALA A 51 -6.97 1.17 7.07
C ALA A 51 -5.69 1.59 7.81
N MET A 52 -5.28 0.88 8.87
CA MET A 52 -4.07 1.17 9.65
C MET A 52 -2.80 0.60 9.01
N CYS A 53 -2.92 -0.41 8.15
CA CYS A 53 -1.76 -1.13 7.63
C CYS A 53 -0.84 -0.21 6.80
N THR A 54 -1.42 0.64 5.95
CA THR A 54 -0.61 1.54 5.12
C THR A 54 0.06 2.66 5.94
N PRO A 55 -0.64 3.39 6.83
CA PRO A 55 -0.01 4.38 7.70
C PRO A 55 1.09 3.81 8.61
N MET A 56 0.91 2.59 9.14
CA MET A 56 1.92 1.96 10.00
C MET A 56 3.18 1.55 9.23
N SER A 57 3.05 1.14 7.96
CA SER A 57 4.20 0.82 7.11
C SER A 57 4.89 2.06 6.55
N TYR A 58 4.16 3.17 6.41
CA TYR A 58 4.64 4.40 5.78
C TYR A 58 4.40 5.64 6.66
N PRO A 59 4.82 5.68 7.94
CA PRO A 59 4.45 6.75 8.87
C PRO A 59 4.89 8.14 8.40
N LEU A 60 5.98 8.23 7.62
CA LEU A 60 6.47 9.48 7.04
C LEU A 60 5.51 10.09 5.98
N PHE A 61 4.64 9.28 5.38
CA PHE A 61 3.59 9.77 4.48
C PHE A 61 2.31 10.16 5.21
N PHE A 62 2.19 9.77 6.47
CA PHE A 62 1.01 9.98 7.31
C PHE A 62 1.36 10.73 8.60
N VAL A 63 2.15 11.81 8.47
CA VAL A 63 2.59 12.63 9.62
C VAL A 63 1.43 13.16 10.47
N ASN A 64 0.27 13.39 9.87
CA ASN A 64 -0.95 13.86 10.55
C ASN A 64 -1.82 12.70 11.11
N GLY A 65 -1.36 11.45 11.06
CA GLY A 65 -2.08 10.31 11.63
C GLY A 65 -3.33 9.87 10.84
N GLY A 66 -3.38 10.15 9.54
CA GLY A 66 -4.50 9.75 8.68
C GLY A 66 -4.59 8.24 8.45
N PHE A 67 -5.78 7.77 8.08
CA PHE A 67 -6.01 6.38 7.69
C PHE A 67 -5.64 6.12 6.22
N GLY A 68 -5.20 4.89 5.92
CA GLY A 68 -5.00 4.40 4.58
C GLY A 68 -6.31 3.93 3.92
N TRP A 69 -6.20 3.49 2.66
CA TRP A 69 -7.31 2.86 1.95
C TRP A 69 -7.81 1.60 2.66
N ASN A 70 -9.12 1.42 2.63
CA ASN A 70 -9.80 0.18 3.00
C ASN A 70 -11.02 -0.05 2.07
N PRO A 71 -11.55 -1.28 1.98
CA PRO A 71 -12.63 -1.60 1.05
C PRO A 71 -13.96 -0.87 1.34
N GLU A 72 -14.19 -0.41 2.56
CA GLU A 72 -15.42 0.29 2.96
C GLU A 72 -15.34 1.81 2.68
N MET A 73 -14.16 2.30 2.29
CA MET A 73 -13.95 3.69 1.93
C MET A 73 -14.86 4.08 0.75
N SER A 74 -15.52 5.23 0.89
CA SER A 74 -16.49 5.75 -0.08
C SER A 74 -16.50 7.27 -0.09
N TYR A 75 -16.89 7.86 -1.20
CA TYR A 75 -17.09 9.29 -1.38
C TYR A 75 -18.50 9.57 -1.89
N GLU A 76 -18.99 10.78 -1.64
CA GLU A 76 -20.25 11.26 -2.20
C GLU A 76 -19.99 11.82 -3.60
N ALA A 77 -20.63 11.24 -4.60
CA ALA A 77 -20.61 11.77 -5.95
C ALA A 77 -21.49 13.02 -6.04
N ALA A 78 -21.23 13.88 -7.03
CA ALA A 78 -22.04 15.08 -7.28
C ALA A 78 -23.53 14.78 -7.53
N THR A 79 -23.84 13.54 -7.93
CA THR A 79 -25.20 12.99 -8.08
C THR A 79 -25.89 12.61 -6.77
N GLY A 80 -25.25 12.83 -5.61
CA GLY A 80 -25.76 12.44 -4.29
C GLY A 80 -25.64 10.94 -3.98
N SER A 81 -25.06 10.15 -4.88
CA SER A 81 -24.84 8.72 -4.68
C SER A 81 -23.50 8.45 -3.98
N ARG A 82 -23.51 7.50 -3.03
CA ARG A 82 -22.29 7.06 -2.34
C ARG A 82 -21.57 6.01 -3.18
N THR A 83 -20.36 6.33 -3.62
CA THR A 83 -19.56 5.46 -4.49
C THR A 83 -18.35 4.92 -3.72
N ARG A 84 -18.08 3.61 -3.82
CA ARG A 84 -16.91 3.00 -3.20
C ARG A 84 -15.63 3.52 -3.86
N VAL A 85 -14.65 3.91 -3.05
CA VAL A 85 -13.32 4.30 -3.52
C VAL A 85 -12.53 3.03 -3.82
N THR A 86 -12.13 2.86 -5.07
CA THR A 86 -11.18 1.80 -5.43
C THR A 86 -9.79 2.12 -4.91
N ASN A 87 -8.96 1.11 -4.64
CA ASN A 87 -7.58 1.34 -4.21
C ASN A 87 -6.79 2.19 -5.23
N MET A 88 -7.04 1.99 -6.53
CA MET A 88 -6.46 2.81 -7.60
C MET A 88 -6.83 4.29 -7.51
N GLN A 89 -8.10 4.61 -7.29
CA GLN A 89 -8.54 6.00 -7.10
C GLN A 89 -7.91 6.63 -5.84
N TRP A 90 -7.78 5.86 -4.77
CA TRP A 90 -7.11 6.33 -3.56
C TRP A 90 -5.62 6.60 -3.77
N ILE A 91 -4.91 5.72 -4.50
CA ILE A 91 -3.50 5.94 -4.86
C ILE A 91 -3.36 7.21 -5.69
N GLN A 92 -4.22 7.41 -6.70
CA GLN A 92 -4.24 8.64 -7.50
C GLN A 92 -4.42 9.89 -6.62
N TYR A 93 -5.34 9.83 -5.66
CA TYR A 93 -5.54 10.92 -4.69
C TYR A 93 -4.28 11.18 -3.85
N MET A 94 -3.60 10.14 -3.37
CA MET A 94 -2.40 10.24 -2.53
C MET A 94 -1.19 10.83 -3.26
N ILE A 95 -1.07 10.60 -4.58
CA ILE A 95 0.06 11.07 -5.39
C ILE A 95 -0.28 12.31 -6.21
N ALA A 96 -1.52 12.79 -6.16
CA ALA A 96 -1.92 14.01 -6.87
C ALA A 96 -1.11 15.20 -6.36
N ASP A 97 -0.48 15.91 -7.29
CA ASP A 97 0.15 17.19 -7.03
C ASP A 97 -0.94 18.28 -6.88
N ARG A 98 -0.83 19.10 -5.84
CA ARG A 98 -1.81 20.13 -5.50
C ARG A 98 -1.07 21.41 -5.18
N ARG A 99 -1.47 22.49 -5.84
CA ARG A 99 -0.93 23.82 -5.57
C ARG A 99 -1.08 24.15 -4.08
N ASP A 100 -0.02 24.73 -3.52
CA ASP A 100 0.05 25.19 -2.13
C ASP A 100 -0.07 24.09 -1.05
N PHE A 101 0.11 22.81 -1.42
CA PHE A 101 0.12 21.70 -0.46
C PHE A 101 1.38 20.84 -0.60
N PHE A 102 2.13 20.68 0.49
CA PHE A 102 3.25 19.76 0.52
C PHE A 102 2.76 18.31 0.57
N ASN A 103 3.05 17.53 -0.47
CA ASN A 103 2.72 16.11 -0.54
C ASN A 103 3.94 15.25 -0.16
N PRO A 104 4.00 14.61 1.03
CA PRO A 104 5.14 13.81 1.46
C PRO A 104 5.48 12.64 0.54
N CYS A 105 4.48 12.08 -0.15
CA CYS A 105 4.67 10.96 -1.07
C CYS A 105 5.61 11.35 -2.22
N LEU A 106 5.40 12.53 -2.81
CA LEU A 106 6.16 12.99 -3.98
C LEU A 106 7.63 13.26 -3.68
N TYR A 107 7.97 13.56 -2.42
CA TYR A 107 9.34 13.79 -1.96
C TYR A 107 9.95 12.57 -1.26
N GLY A 108 9.25 11.43 -1.21
CA GLY A 108 9.67 10.23 -0.48
C GLY A 108 10.77 9.40 -1.14
N GLY A 109 11.17 9.71 -2.38
CA GLY A 109 12.26 9.03 -3.09
C GLY A 109 12.13 7.50 -3.10
N ARG A 110 13.06 6.79 -2.46
CA ARG A 110 13.04 5.32 -2.39
C ARG A 110 11.83 4.76 -1.64
N LEU A 111 11.37 5.47 -0.61
CA LEU A 111 10.19 5.07 0.16
C LEU A 111 8.93 5.17 -0.70
N PHE A 112 8.87 6.19 -1.57
CA PHE A 112 7.78 6.34 -2.53
C PHE A 112 7.73 5.20 -3.53
N GLN A 113 8.88 4.75 -4.04
CA GLN A 113 8.95 3.61 -4.94
C GLN A 113 8.44 2.33 -4.26
N GLN A 114 8.81 2.10 -3.00
CA GLN A 114 8.30 0.95 -2.24
C GLN A 114 6.78 1.04 -2.03
N PHE A 115 6.29 2.22 -1.67
CA PHE A 115 4.85 2.49 -1.53
C PHE A 115 4.08 2.20 -2.82
N MET A 116 4.59 2.65 -3.97
CA MET A 116 3.94 2.40 -5.26
C MET A 116 3.91 0.91 -5.61
N VAL A 117 5.02 0.19 -5.41
CA VAL A 117 5.09 -1.27 -5.67
C VAL A 117 4.13 -2.02 -4.77
N ASP A 118 4.09 -1.73 -3.47
CA ASP A 118 3.20 -2.39 -2.53
C ASP A 118 1.73 -2.17 -2.88
N ASN A 119 1.37 -0.92 -3.22
CA ASN A 119 -0.01 -0.60 -3.60
C ASN A 119 -0.41 -1.22 -4.94
N TRP A 120 0.51 -1.31 -5.91
CA TRP A 120 0.27 -2.00 -7.17
C TRP A 120 -0.01 -3.50 -6.95
N VAL A 121 0.77 -4.17 -6.10
CA VAL A 121 0.52 -5.57 -5.72
C VAL A 121 -0.86 -5.74 -5.05
N LYS A 122 -1.28 -4.80 -4.20
CA LYS A 122 -2.63 -4.82 -3.60
C LYS A 122 -3.73 -4.73 -4.66
N VAL A 123 -3.53 -3.91 -5.69
CA VAL A 123 -4.48 -3.77 -6.80
C VAL A 123 -4.54 -5.03 -7.65
N GLU A 124 -3.40 -5.61 -8.01
CA GLU A 124 -3.36 -6.85 -8.80
C GLU A 124 -4.01 -8.02 -8.06
N ARG A 125 -3.73 -8.20 -6.77
CA ARG A 125 -4.37 -9.26 -5.97
C ARG A 125 -5.88 -9.11 -5.92
N SER A 126 -6.37 -7.87 -5.82
CA SER A 126 -7.80 -7.59 -5.82
C SER A 126 -8.44 -7.90 -7.19
N ALA A 127 -7.72 -7.64 -8.28
CA ALA A 127 -8.18 -7.94 -9.64
C ALA A 127 -8.15 -9.44 -9.98
N PHE A 128 -7.21 -10.21 -9.41
CA PHE A 128 -7.15 -11.66 -9.56
C PHE A 128 -8.24 -12.39 -8.77
N CYS A 129 -8.52 -11.97 -7.53
CA CYS A 129 -9.52 -12.63 -6.69
C CYS A 129 -10.97 -12.46 -7.20
N GLY A 130 -11.23 -11.51 -8.10
CA GLY A 130 -12.56 -11.27 -8.69
C GLY A 130 -12.83 -12.00 -10.01
N ARG A 131 -11.90 -12.85 -10.49
CA ARG A 131 -12.06 -13.66 -11.72
C ARG A 131 -12.06 -15.18 -11.45
N GLY A 132 -12.57 -15.59 -10.29
CA GLY A 132 -12.75 -16.99 -9.90
C GLY A 132 -14.23 -17.34 -9.78
#